data_AF-A0AAW3AUL8-F1
#
_entry.id   AF-A0AAW3AUL8-F1
#
_cell.length_a   1.000
_cell.length_b   1.000
_cell.length_c   1.000
_cell.angle_alpha   90.00
_cell.angle_beta   90.00
_cell.angle_gamma   90.00
#
_symmetry.space_group_name_H-M   'P 1'
#
loop_
_entity.id
_entity.type
_entity.pdbx_description
1 polymer ?
#
loop_
_entity_poly.entity_id
_entity_poly.type
_entity_poly.pdbx_seq_one_letter_code
_entity_poly.pdbx_strand_id
1 'polypeptide(L)'
;MYEGPQQVLSGAHPLPLFHPENSVTRPPVSPYLPAPQRPHPYFTHELPELPHFKTTRPIVYTVGTIKQRIVAPVFDLANKVSHTRELDPFIFGLYPETEEMAKNLSYWLVRCQNFSSKWDYENREIWRKAKKNWPNTGMGMARVGDRKNHAHPWGAHSKPVKPWNMLMPTMDVKTWSKSNRMLVTLKMLQGKLQIVERLTLPEPTQEAYLELCRTMGWDVRHKGGGALFMDGGSRLTPSSEYDRAFFFGSFFNGRNKLVRPTLLCDEPYDYNRTSSKVRTKGPKGQKNPIPINRFNAYDALTHDTLIITEGALMQLEDEMYTHKLAILPPHIRAQLPERGFLDSEVLGDVPPALQTIQMEAAARTEEAEQVMYAPYYDNPYHPWKDEGEASYAIDAVEGTVQRYVKSRKTSWVMLS
;
A
#
# COMPACT_ATOMS: atom_id res chain seq x y z
N MET A 1 -25.60 30.48 -32.34
CA MET A 1 -27.03 30.11 -32.29
C MET A 1 -27.11 28.59 -32.39
N TYR A 2 -28.13 27.96 -31.81
CA TYR A 2 -28.34 26.52 -31.98
C TYR A 2 -28.96 26.27 -33.36
N GLU A 3 -28.27 25.50 -34.19
CA GLU A 3 -28.61 25.29 -35.61
C GLU A 3 -29.57 24.11 -35.84
N GLY A 4 -29.73 23.24 -34.83
CA GLY A 4 -30.66 22.11 -34.88
C GLY A 4 -30.07 20.81 -34.32
N PRO A 5 -30.83 19.70 -34.34
CA PRO A 5 -30.44 18.44 -33.71
C PRO A 5 -29.19 17.77 -34.33
N GLN A 6 -28.79 18.13 -35.56
CA GLN A 6 -27.56 17.63 -36.18
C GLN A 6 -26.30 18.36 -35.70
N GLN A 7 -26.44 19.50 -35.00
CA GLN A 7 -25.31 20.27 -34.52
C GLN A 7 -24.63 19.57 -33.33
N VAL A 8 -23.32 19.28 -33.47
CA VAL A 8 -22.52 18.74 -32.36
C VAL A 8 -22.09 19.90 -31.46
N LEU A 9 -22.72 20.00 -30.29
CA LEU A 9 -22.39 21.00 -29.29
C LEU A 9 -21.16 20.58 -28.48
N SER A 10 -20.20 21.49 -28.32
CA SER A 10 -18.99 21.24 -27.52
C SER A 10 -19.36 20.97 -26.06
N GLY A 11 -18.91 19.83 -25.54
CA GLY A 11 -19.18 19.40 -24.16
C GLY A 11 -20.57 18.81 -23.92
N ALA A 12 -21.45 18.77 -24.93
CA ALA A 12 -22.75 18.11 -24.78
C ALA A 12 -22.57 16.58 -24.70
N HIS A 13 -23.12 15.98 -23.65
CA HIS A 13 -23.11 14.54 -23.44
C HIS A 13 -24.39 14.12 -22.69
N PRO A 14 -25.01 12.97 -23.03
CA PRO A 14 -26.26 12.54 -22.40
C PRO A 14 -26.10 12.08 -20.93
N LEU A 15 -24.91 11.61 -20.55
CA LEU A 15 -24.60 11.23 -19.17
C LEU A 15 -24.09 12.43 -18.36
N PRO A 16 -24.36 12.49 -17.04
CA PRO A 16 -23.93 13.58 -16.15
C PRO A 16 -22.44 13.48 -15.82
N LEU A 17 -21.59 13.80 -16.80
CA LEU A 17 -20.14 13.77 -16.65
C LEU A 17 -19.64 15.05 -15.96
N PHE A 18 -19.27 14.94 -14.68
CA PHE A 18 -18.60 16.04 -13.95
C PHE A 18 -17.20 16.35 -14.51
N HIS A 19 -16.57 15.37 -15.14
CA HIS A 19 -15.30 15.48 -15.85
C HIS A 19 -15.51 14.99 -17.30
N PRO A 20 -15.96 15.84 -18.24
CA PRO A 20 -16.27 15.44 -19.61
C PRO A 20 -14.99 15.30 -20.47
N GLU A 21 -14.11 14.41 -20.05
CA GLU A 21 -12.85 14.11 -20.73
C GLU A 21 -13.09 13.10 -21.87
N ASN A 22 -12.27 13.20 -22.92
CA ASN A 22 -12.23 12.28 -24.05
C ASN A 22 -10.79 11.77 -24.30
N SER A 23 -10.64 10.85 -25.26
CA SER A 23 -9.36 10.24 -25.63
C SER A 23 -8.32 11.22 -26.17
N VAL A 24 -8.69 12.46 -26.51
CA VAL A 24 -7.75 13.52 -26.90
C VAL A 24 -7.25 14.26 -25.67
N THR A 25 -8.15 14.63 -24.76
CA THR A 25 -7.78 15.34 -23.52
C THR A 25 -7.03 14.46 -22.51
N ARG A 26 -7.38 13.18 -22.47
CA ARG A 26 -6.81 12.15 -21.58
C ARG A 26 -6.74 10.82 -22.35
N PRO A 27 -5.72 10.62 -23.18
CA PRO A 27 -5.60 9.40 -23.96
C PRO A 27 -5.48 8.16 -23.07
N PRO A 28 -6.16 7.05 -23.38
CA PRO A 28 -5.84 5.76 -22.78
C PRO A 28 -4.52 5.23 -23.35
N VAL A 29 -3.86 4.36 -22.59
CA VAL A 29 -2.59 3.71 -22.94
C VAL A 29 -2.78 2.21 -23.27
N SER A 30 -4.03 1.77 -23.34
CA SER A 30 -4.41 0.38 -23.60
C SER A 30 -4.55 0.05 -25.10
N PRO A 31 -4.41 -1.23 -25.49
CA PRO A 31 -4.58 -1.65 -26.89
C PRO A 31 -5.93 -1.30 -27.51
N TYR A 32 -7.00 -1.33 -26.70
CA TYR A 32 -8.35 -1.01 -27.13
C TYR A 32 -8.92 0.14 -26.29
N LEU A 33 -9.88 0.87 -26.85
CA LEU A 33 -10.72 1.76 -26.04
C LEU A 33 -11.61 0.91 -25.11
N PRO A 34 -11.79 1.31 -23.84
CA PRO A 34 -12.74 0.65 -22.94
C PRO A 34 -14.15 0.70 -23.55
N ALA A 35 -14.70 -0.48 -23.82
CA ALA A 35 -16.01 -0.64 -24.44
C ALA A 35 -16.80 -1.70 -23.65
N PRO A 36 -18.13 -1.54 -23.50
CA PRO A 36 -18.96 -2.45 -22.70
C PRO A 36 -18.97 -3.90 -23.25
N GLN A 37 -18.65 -4.09 -24.52
CA GLN A 37 -18.55 -5.42 -25.15
C GLN A 37 -17.26 -6.16 -24.81
N ARG A 38 -16.28 -5.47 -24.23
CA ARG A 38 -15.02 -6.06 -23.79
C ARG A 38 -15.01 -6.12 -22.26
N PRO A 39 -14.59 -7.25 -21.66
CA PRO A 39 -14.47 -7.32 -20.20
C PRO A 39 -13.40 -6.36 -19.68
N HIS A 40 -12.35 -6.11 -20.48
CA HIS A 40 -11.29 -5.13 -20.21
C HIS A 40 -10.65 -4.66 -21.53
N PRO A 41 -9.96 -3.51 -21.53
CA PRO A 41 -9.35 -2.93 -22.74
C PRO A 41 -7.98 -3.53 -23.15
N TYR A 42 -7.53 -4.57 -22.46
CA TYR A 42 -6.28 -5.31 -22.74
C TYR A 42 -6.52 -6.60 -23.53
N PHE A 43 -5.44 -7.28 -23.94
CA PHE A 43 -5.54 -8.54 -24.67
C PHE A 43 -6.07 -9.66 -23.77
N THR A 44 -6.84 -10.57 -24.35
CA THR A 44 -7.42 -11.75 -23.68
C THR A 44 -6.67 -13.04 -23.99
N HIS A 45 -5.78 -12.99 -24.97
CA HIS A 45 -4.94 -14.08 -25.42
C HIS A 45 -3.53 -13.54 -25.71
N GLU A 46 -2.56 -14.45 -25.73
CA GLU A 46 -1.22 -14.13 -26.18
C GLU A 46 -1.20 -13.82 -27.68
N LEU A 47 -0.40 -12.82 -28.04
CA LEU A 47 -0.23 -12.39 -29.40
C LEU A 47 0.96 -13.14 -30.02
N PRO A 48 0.81 -13.84 -31.16
CA PRO A 48 1.89 -14.62 -31.74
C PRO A 48 3.08 -13.76 -32.22
N GLU A 49 2.86 -12.48 -32.50
CA GLU A 49 3.88 -11.55 -32.96
C GLU A 49 4.79 -10.99 -31.85
N LEU A 50 4.41 -11.16 -30.56
CA LEU A 50 5.17 -10.65 -29.42
C LEU A 50 5.52 -11.78 -28.45
N PRO A 51 6.74 -11.81 -27.89
CA PRO A 51 7.06 -12.72 -26.80
C PRO A 51 6.05 -12.56 -25.65
N HIS A 52 5.59 -13.66 -25.09
CA HIS A 52 4.63 -13.66 -23.97
C HIS A 52 5.28 -14.19 -22.70
N PHE A 53 5.22 -13.39 -21.63
CA PHE A 53 5.67 -13.78 -20.30
C PHE A 53 4.48 -14.04 -19.38
N LYS A 54 4.51 -15.18 -18.70
CA LYS A 54 3.54 -15.53 -17.65
C LYS A 54 3.83 -14.74 -16.37
N THR A 55 2.90 -14.78 -15.42
CA THR A 55 3.11 -14.28 -14.05
C THR A 55 4.25 -15.05 -13.36
N THR A 56 4.91 -14.40 -12.41
CA THR A 56 5.94 -15.00 -11.55
C THR A 56 5.35 -16.06 -10.64
N ARG A 57 4.14 -15.80 -10.11
CA ARG A 57 3.38 -16.76 -9.28
C ARG A 57 2.17 -17.31 -10.05
N PRO A 58 1.74 -18.57 -9.80
CA PRO A 58 0.60 -19.13 -10.52
C PRO A 58 -0.70 -18.40 -10.20
N ILE A 59 -1.58 -18.29 -11.20
CA ILE A 59 -2.85 -17.57 -11.09
C ILE A 59 -3.91 -18.45 -10.45
N VAL A 60 -4.64 -17.89 -9.47
CA VAL A 60 -5.86 -18.50 -8.93
C VAL A 60 -6.98 -17.47 -8.87
N TYR A 61 -8.15 -17.84 -9.37
CA TYR A 61 -9.32 -16.96 -9.42
C TYR A 61 -10.12 -17.01 -8.12
N THR A 62 -9.85 -16.10 -7.19
CA THR A 62 -10.62 -15.97 -5.93
C THR A 62 -11.99 -15.33 -6.13
N VAL A 63 -12.82 -15.25 -5.09
CA VAL A 63 -14.06 -14.44 -5.13
C VAL A 63 -13.72 -12.99 -5.50
N GLY A 64 -14.53 -12.38 -6.38
CA GLY A 64 -14.39 -11.00 -6.85
C GLY A 64 -13.46 -10.78 -8.05
N THR A 65 -12.66 -11.77 -8.46
CA THR A 65 -11.83 -11.65 -9.68
C THR A 65 -12.71 -11.69 -10.94
N ILE A 66 -12.33 -10.99 -12.01
CA ILE A 66 -13.05 -10.86 -13.29
C ILE A 66 -13.23 -12.17 -14.10
N LYS A 67 -12.57 -13.27 -13.69
CA LYS A 67 -12.65 -14.60 -14.32
C LYS A 67 -12.26 -14.61 -15.81
N GLN A 68 -11.43 -13.65 -16.22
CA GLN A 68 -10.89 -13.53 -17.56
C GLN A 68 -9.37 -13.38 -17.50
N ARG A 69 -8.71 -13.85 -18.55
CA ARG A 69 -7.25 -13.76 -18.75
C ARG A 69 -6.88 -12.32 -19.11
N ILE A 70 -5.84 -11.77 -18.49
CA ILE A 70 -5.46 -10.36 -18.65
C ILE A 70 -4.01 -10.31 -19.17
N VAL A 71 -3.83 -9.90 -20.42
CA VAL A 71 -2.51 -9.79 -21.05
C VAL A 71 -2.27 -8.33 -21.45
N ALA A 72 -1.24 -7.71 -20.87
CA ALA A 72 -0.87 -6.33 -21.13
C ALA A 72 0.43 -6.21 -21.95
N PRO A 73 0.54 -5.24 -22.87
CA PRO A 73 1.81 -4.92 -23.50
C PRO A 73 2.76 -4.26 -22.49
N VAL A 74 4.04 -4.60 -22.59
CA VAL A 74 5.12 -3.98 -21.83
C VAL A 74 5.86 -3.01 -22.75
N PHE A 75 6.04 -1.78 -22.27
CA PHE A 75 6.71 -0.71 -23.01
C PHE A 75 8.17 -0.57 -22.59
N ASP A 76 9.04 -0.37 -23.57
CA ASP A 76 10.41 0.09 -23.36
C ASP A 76 10.46 1.61 -23.10
N LEU A 77 11.65 2.14 -22.82
CA LEU A 77 11.86 3.58 -22.60
C LEU A 77 11.81 4.42 -23.90
N ALA A 78 11.69 3.77 -25.07
CA ALA A 78 11.50 4.41 -26.37
C ALA A 78 10.02 4.44 -26.80
N ASN A 79 9.11 4.13 -25.86
CA ASN A 79 7.66 4.07 -26.08
C ASN A 79 7.24 3.03 -27.13
N LYS A 80 7.98 1.93 -27.25
CA LYS A 80 7.66 0.78 -28.10
C LYS A 80 7.28 -0.41 -27.24
N VAL A 81 6.40 -1.25 -27.78
CA VAL A 81 6.03 -2.51 -27.12
C VAL A 81 7.13 -3.53 -27.39
N SER A 82 7.76 -4.03 -26.35
CA SER A 82 8.81 -5.04 -26.43
C SER A 82 8.26 -6.47 -26.38
N HIS A 83 7.38 -6.73 -25.42
CA HIS A 83 6.73 -8.02 -25.20
C HIS A 83 5.35 -7.85 -24.55
N THR A 84 4.65 -8.97 -24.34
CA THR A 84 3.42 -9.00 -23.55
C THR A 84 3.62 -9.74 -22.23
N ARG A 85 2.88 -9.33 -21.21
CA ARG A 85 2.94 -9.89 -19.85
C ARG A 85 1.55 -10.21 -19.34
N GLU A 86 1.39 -11.41 -18.80
CA GLU A 86 0.20 -11.82 -18.06
C GLU A 86 0.11 -11.07 -16.73
N LEU A 87 -1.08 -10.58 -16.37
CA LEU A 87 -1.35 -9.90 -15.12
C LEU A 87 -2.23 -10.77 -14.21
N ASP A 88 -1.89 -10.82 -12.91
CA ASP A 88 -2.67 -11.61 -11.94
C ASP A 88 -4.08 -11.01 -11.72
N PRO A 89 -5.17 -11.75 -12.00
CA PRO A 89 -6.54 -11.33 -11.73
C PRO A 89 -6.84 -11.04 -10.26
N PHE A 90 -6.06 -11.57 -9.32
CA PHE A 90 -6.20 -11.22 -7.89
C PHE A 90 -5.80 -9.77 -7.62
N ILE A 91 -4.85 -9.22 -8.40
CA ILE A 91 -4.32 -7.86 -8.26
C ILE A 91 -5.05 -6.91 -9.21
N PHE A 92 -5.06 -7.24 -10.51
CA PHE A 92 -5.57 -6.39 -11.58
C PHE A 92 -6.99 -6.74 -12.02
N GLY A 93 -7.56 -7.84 -11.54
CA GLY A 93 -8.90 -8.28 -11.89
C GLY A 93 -9.92 -8.26 -10.75
N LEU A 94 -9.60 -7.71 -9.57
CA LEU A 94 -10.56 -7.61 -8.47
C LEU A 94 -11.55 -6.47 -8.75
N TYR A 95 -12.77 -6.82 -9.18
CA TYR A 95 -13.72 -5.83 -9.67
C TYR A 95 -14.04 -4.75 -8.62
N PRO A 96 -14.03 -3.45 -8.99
CA PRO A 96 -14.07 -2.37 -8.02
C PRO A 96 -15.44 -2.22 -7.35
N GLU A 97 -15.43 -2.06 -6.02
CA GLU A 97 -16.60 -1.73 -5.19
C GLU A 97 -16.44 -0.32 -4.61
N THR A 98 -17.42 0.55 -4.82
CA THR A 98 -17.36 1.97 -4.40
C THR A 98 -17.16 2.14 -2.90
N GLU A 99 -17.77 1.27 -2.07
CA GLU A 99 -17.65 1.35 -0.61
C GLU A 99 -16.21 1.13 -0.13
N GLU A 100 -15.52 0.12 -0.65
CA GLU A 100 -14.13 -0.18 -0.28
C GLU A 100 -13.17 0.91 -0.74
N MET A 101 -13.38 1.46 -1.94
CA MET A 101 -12.61 2.60 -2.43
C MET A 101 -12.87 3.88 -1.61
N ALA A 102 -14.12 4.10 -1.19
CA ALA A 102 -14.48 5.22 -0.33
C ALA A 102 -13.87 5.11 1.07
N LYS A 103 -13.75 3.90 1.64
CA LYS A 103 -13.03 3.65 2.90
C LYS A 103 -11.55 4.06 2.77
N ASN A 104 -10.90 3.65 1.68
CA ASN A 104 -9.51 4.01 1.39
C ASN A 104 -9.33 5.53 1.24
N LEU A 105 -10.16 6.17 0.41
CA LEU A 105 -10.12 7.62 0.20
C LEU A 105 -10.37 8.40 1.50
N SER A 106 -11.39 8.02 2.28
CA SER A 106 -11.73 8.69 3.53
C SER A 106 -10.62 8.55 4.57
N TYR A 107 -10.04 7.36 4.71
CA TYR A 107 -8.86 7.14 5.55
C TYR A 107 -7.73 8.08 5.14
N TRP A 108 -7.40 8.11 3.86
CA TRP A 108 -6.29 8.91 3.34
C TRP A 108 -6.49 10.40 3.58
N LEU A 109 -7.68 10.94 3.28
CA LEU A 109 -8.01 12.35 3.48
C LEU A 109 -7.90 12.78 4.95
N VAL A 110 -8.34 11.94 5.89
CA VAL A 110 -8.22 12.24 7.33
C VAL A 110 -6.77 12.09 7.80
N ARG A 111 -6.08 11.03 7.40
CA ARG A 111 -4.69 10.75 7.78
C ARG A 111 -3.70 11.78 7.24
N CYS A 112 -3.98 12.38 6.09
CA CYS A 112 -3.13 13.40 5.47
C CYS A 112 -3.39 14.83 5.98
N GLN A 113 -4.29 15.02 6.94
CA GLN A 113 -4.44 16.32 7.60
C GLN A 113 -3.22 16.64 8.45
N ASN A 114 -2.85 17.92 8.52
CA ASN A 114 -1.90 18.38 9.50
C ASN A 114 -2.57 18.49 10.88
N PHE A 115 -2.35 17.49 11.74
CA PHE A 115 -2.91 17.49 13.09
C PHE A 115 -2.21 18.46 14.04
N SER A 116 -0.96 18.86 13.79
CA SER A 116 -0.24 19.77 14.69
C SER A 116 -0.82 21.19 14.65
N SER A 117 -1.46 21.58 13.55
CA SER A 117 -2.16 22.86 13.42
C SER A 117 -3.55 22.87 14.08
N LYS A 118 -4.03 21.73 14.59
CA LYS A 118 -5.33 21.60 15.27
C LYS A 118 -5.23 21.99 16.75
N TRP A 119 -4.69 23.17 17.03
CA TRP A 119 -4.51 23.69 18.38
C TRP A 119 -5.31 24.98 18.57
N ASP A 120 -6.13 25.01 19.61
CA ASP A 120 -6.91 26.17 20.03
C ASP A 120 -6.76 26.40 21.54
N TYR A 121 -6.91 27.63 22.00
CA TYR A 121 -6.76 27.99 23.41
C TYR A 121 -7.90 27.42 24.27
N GLU A 122 -7.60 27.04 25.50
CA GLU A 122 -8.59 26.70 26.54
C GLU A 122 -8.81 27.87 27.51
N ASN A 123 -9.98 27.91 28.17
CA ASN A 123 -10.26 28.84 29.27
C ASN A 123 -9.10 28.98 30.28
N ARG A 124 -8.43 27.87 30.61
CA ARG A 124 -7.33 27.81 31.58
C ARG A 124 -6.01 28.38 31.05
N GLU A 125 -5.88 28.49 29.73
CA GLU A 125 -4.70 29.02 29.05
C GLU A 125 -4.82 30.53 28.81
N ILE A 126 -6.01 31.11 28.98
CA ILE A 126 -6.22 32.56 28.93
C ILE A 126 -5.61 33.22 30.16
N TRP A 127 -4.58 34.03 29.95
CA TRP A 127 -3.84 34.69 31.02
C TRP A 127 -4.60 35.91 31.57
N ARG A 128 -5.50 35.66 32.52
CA ARG A 128 -6.22 36.68 33.30
C ARG A 128 -6.30 36.30 34.78
N LYS A 129 -6.64 37.28 35.64
CA LYS A 129 -6.78 37.06 37.08
C LYS A 129 -7.78 35.93 37.38
N ALA A 130 -7.40 34.97 38.24
CA ALA A 130 -8.27 33.90 38.72
C ALA A 130 -9.15 34.38 39.90
N LYS A 131 -9.80 35.53 39.74
CA LYS A 131 -10.68 36.14 40.74
C LYS A 131 -11.85 36.80 40.07
N LYS A 132 -13.02 36.71 40.71
CA LYS A 132 -14.25 37.37 40.27
C LYS A 132 -13.99 38.84 39.93
N ASN A 133 -14.48 39.27 38.77
CA ASN A 133 -14.25 40.63 38.30
C ASN A 133 -15.01 41.68 39.12
N TRP A 134 -16.26 41.39 39.52
CA TRP A 134 -17.12 42.26 40.33
C TRP A 134 -18.19 41.45 41.09
N PRO A 135 -18.83 42.00 42.15
CA PRO A 135 -19.94 41.36 42.87
C PRO A 135 -21.16 41.07 41.97
N ASN A 136 -22.02 40.11 42.34
CA ASN A 136 -23.17 39.71 41.49
C ASN A 136 -24.25 40.80 41.35
N THR A 137 -24.26 41.77 42.26
CA THR A 137 -25.23 42.86 42.35
C THR A 137 -24.48 44.16 42.64
N GLY A 138 -25.10 45.30 42.32
CA GLY A 138 -24.57 46.64 42.65
C GLY A 138 -23.88 47.40 41.50
N MET A 139 -23.46 46.73 40.42
CA MET A 139 -22.75 47.40 39.30
C MET A 139 -23.57 47.57 38.01
N GLY A 140 -24.79 47.04 37.94
CA GLY A 140 -25.61 47.07 36.71
C GLY A 140 -25.09 46.19 35.55
N MET A 141 -23.93 45.55 35.72
CA MET A 141 -23.35 44.61 34.76
C MET A 141 -23.84 43.18 34.98
N ALA A 142 -23.80 42.36 33.93
CA ALA A 142 -24.12 40.94 34.02
C ALA A 142 -23.25 40.20 35.05
N ARG A 143 -23.81 39.15 35.67
CA ARG A 143 -23.12 38.32 36.66
C ARG A 143 -22.05 37.48 35.98
N VAL A 144 -20.77 37.83 36.17
CA VAL A 144 -19.64 37.09 35.59
C VAL A 144 -18.56 36.85 36.65
N GLY A 145 -18.06 35.62 36.68
CA GLY A 145 -16.92 35.19 37.49
C GLY A 145 -15.59 35.62 36.88
N ASP A 146 -14.72 34.64 36.63
CA ASP A 146 -13.53 34.81 35.79
C ASP A 146 -13.94 34.85 34.31
N ARG A 147 -13.71 35.98 33.65
CA ARG A 147 -14.14 36.28 32.27
C ARG A 147 -13.24 35.68 31.18
N LYS A 148 -12.78 34.45 31.38
CA LYS A 148 -11.94 33.70 30.42
C LYS A 148 -12.75 32.83 29.44
N ASN A 149 -14.06 32.76 29.60
CA ASN A 149 -14.95 31.93 28.79
C ASN A 149 -15.22 32.52 27.39
N HIS A 150 -15.65 31.67 26.46
CA HIS A 150 -15.97 32.00 25.07
C HIS A 150 -17.06 33.07 24.87
N ALA A 151 -17.80 33.45 25.91
CA ALA A 151 -18.75 34.57 25.81
C ALA A 151 -18.04 35.93 25.62
N HIS A 152 -16.73 35.96 25.82
CA HIS A 152 -15.89 37.13 25.59
C HIS A 152 -14.95 36.91 24.40
N PRO A 153 -14.66 37.94 23.58
CA PRO A 153 -13.78 37.82 22.41
C PRO A 153 -12.34 37.37 22.73
N TRP A 154 -11.84 37.69 23.92
CA TRP A 154 -10.51 37.26 24.41
C TRP A 154 -10.56 35.92 25.16
N GLY A 155 -11.74 35.34 25.33
CA GLY A 155 -11.93 34.08 26.03
C GLY A 155 -11.75 32.88 25.10
N ALA A 156 -11.92 31.69 25.67
CA ALA A 156 -11.67 30.44 24.97
C ALA A 156 -12.79 29.41 25.18
N HIS A 157 -12.69 28.26 24.52
CA HIS A 157 -13.60 27.15 24.75
C HIS A 157 -13.17 26.31 25.96
N SER A 158 -14.13 25.66 26.61
CA SER A 158 -13.84 24.65 27.65
C SER A 158 -13.36 23.32 27.06
N LYS A 159 -13.72 23.04 25.80
CA LYS A 159 -13.31 21.85 25.04
C LYS A 159 -12.72 22.29 23.69
N PRO A 160 -11.55 22.93 23.69
CA PRO A 160 -10.93 23.38 22.45
C PRO A 160 -10.45 22.19 21.63
N VAL A 161 -10.24 22.46 20.34
CA VAL A 161 -9.57 21.51 19.46
C VAL A 161 -8.10 21.44 19.90
N LYS A 162 -7.61 20.22 20.13
CA LYS A 162 -6.20 19.96 20.44
C LYS A 162 -5.70 18.81 19.57
N PRO A 163 -4.42 18.77 19.15
CA PRO A 163 -3.90 17.70 18.32
C PRO A 163 -4.13 16.31 18.93
N TRP A 164 -3.98 16.17 20.24
CA TRP A 164 -4.18 14.93 20.99
C TRP A 164 -5.64 14.58 21.29
N ASN A 165 -6.57 15.50 21.02
CA ASN A 165 -8.01 15.21 21.08
C ASN A 165 -8.56 14.76 19.73
N MET A 166 -7.82 15.01 18.64
CA MET A 166 -8.17 14.54 17.29
C MET A 166 -7.98 13.03 17.16
N LEU A 167 -8.52 12.47 16.08
CA LEU A 167 -8.47 11.04 15.78
C LEU A 167 -7.73 10.77 14.47
N MET A 168 -6.70 9.93 14.55
CA MET A 168 -6.12 9.25 13.40
C MET A 168 -6.92 7.95 13.19
N PRO A 169 -7.59 7.77 12.04
CA PRO A 169 -8.31 6.54 11.78
C PRO A 169 -7.35 5.36 11.74
N THR A 170 -7.89 4.16 12.00
CA THR A 170 -7.13 2.90 11.91
C THR A 170 -7.54 2.18 10.64
N MET A 171 -6.58 1.76 9.83
CA MET A 171 -6.80 0.98 8.62
C MET A 171 -6.27 -0.43 8.81
N ASP A 172 -7.12 -1.44 8.61
CA ASP A 172 -6.69 -2.83 8.62
C ASP A 172 -6.05 -3.23 7.29
N VAL A 173 -5.11 -4.18 7.35
CA VAL A 173 -4.32 -4.63 6.20
C VAL A 173 -5.22 -5.25 5.11
N LYS A 174 -6.30 -5.93 5.52
CA LYS A 174 -7.21 -6.62 4.59
C LYS A 174 -8.00 -5.64 3.73
N THR A 175 -8.63 -4.63 4.33
CA THR A 175 -9.36 -3.57 3.63
C THR A 175 -8.42 -2.68 2.83
N TRP A 176 -7.23 -2.36 3.35
CA TRP A 176 -6.21 -1.63 2.58
C TRP A 176 -5.82 -2.38 1.30
N SER A 177 -5.43 -3.65 1.42
CA SER A 177 -5.10 -4.51 0.28
C SER A 177 -6.26 -4.65 -0.70
N LYS A 178 -7.47 -4.95 -0.20
CA LYS A 178 -8.67 -5.12 -1.04
C LYS A 178 -8.97 -3.86 -1.84
N SER A 179 -9.03 -2.71 -1.19
CA SER A 179 -9.34 -1.42 -1.84
C SER A 179 -8.25 -0.98 -2.82
N ASN A 180 -6.96 -1.20 -2.50
CA ASN A 180 -5.86 -0.91 -3.40
C ASN A 180 -5.89 -1.77 -4.68
N ARG A 181 -6.17 -3.07 -4.56
CA ARG A 181 -6.33 -3.96 -5.73
C ARG A 181 -7.51 -3.54 -6.59
N MET A 182 -8.64 -3.19 -5.97
CA MET A 182 -9.80 -2.62 -6.69
C MET A 182 -9.46 -1.35 -7.47
N LEU A 183 -8.64 -0.46 -6.90
CA LEU A 183 -8.21 0.78 -7.58
C LEU A 183 -7.29 0.50 -8.76
N VAL A 184 -6.37 -0.44 -8.61
CA VAL A 184 -5.50 -0.87 -9.71
C VAL A 184 -6.34 -1.52 -10.82
N THR A 185 -7.33 -2.35 -10.47
CA THR A 185 -8.32 -2.87 -11.42
C THR A 185 -9.12 -1.77 -12.09
N LEU A 186 -9.56 -0.75 -11.36
CA LEU A 186 -10.27 0.39 -11.93
C LEU A 186 -9.42 1.12 -12.98
N LYS A 187 -8.13 1.35 -12.69
CA LYS A 187 -7.18 1.93 -13.65
C LYS A 187 -6.97 1.06 -14.89
N MET A 188 -6.91 -0.25 -14.70
CA MET A 188 -6.87 -1.22 -15.79
C MET A 188 -8.15 -1.13 -16.64
N LEU A 189 -9.34 -1.17 -16.04
CA LEU A 189 -10.61 -1.09 -16.77
C LEU A 189 -10.78 0.24 -17.54
N GLN A 190 -10.25 1.33 -17.01
CA GLN A 190 -10.23 2.65 -17.67
C GLN A 190 -9.20 2.75 -18.81
N GLY A 191 -8.34 1.73 -19.00
CA GLY A 191 -7.25 1.76 -19.98
C GLY A 191 -6.12 2.74 -19.61
N LYS A 192 -5.94 2.99 -18.32
CA LYS A 192 -4.99 3.97 -17.76
C LYS A 192 -3.77 3.33 -17.09
N LEU A 193 -3.64 2.01 -17.18
CA LEU A 193 -2.50 1.27 -16.67
C LEU A 193 -1.46 1.05 -17.78
N GLN A 194 -0.22 1.47 -17.56
CA GLN A 194 0.89 1.18 -18.44
C GLN A 194 1.91 0.31 -17.72
N ILE A 195 2.32 -0.79 -18.35
CA ILE A 195 3.43 -1.60 -17.85
C ILE A 195 4.70 -1.19 -18.60
N VAL A 196 5.76 -0.92 -17.86
CA VAL A 196 7.07 -0.55 -18.43
C VAL A 196 8.13 -1.54 -17.97
N GLU A 197 9.13 -1.78 -18.80
CA GLU A 197 10.23 -2.68 -18.43
C GLU A 197 11.03 -2.14 -17.24
N ARG A 198 11.33 -0.83 -17.26
CA ARG A 198 12.21 -0.14 -16.32
C ARG A 198 11.79 1.31 -16.16
N LEU A 199 12.20 1.93 -15.06
CA LEU A 199 12.15 3.38 -14.85
C LEU A 199 13.55 3.85 -14.44
N THR A 200 14.43 3.99 -15.42
CA THR A 200 15.82 4.41 -15.22
C THR A 200 16.13 5.61 -16.11
N LEU A 201 16.93 6.55 -15.63
CA LEU A 201 17.40 7.69 -16.41
C LEU A 201 18.89 7.55 -16.75
N PRO A 202 19.33 8.04 -17.93
CA PRO A 202 20.75 8.08 -18.26
C PRO A 202 21.53 8.97 -17.29
N GLU A 203 20.90 10.06 -16.84
CA GLU A 203 21.45 10.99 -15.86
C GLU A 203 20.42 11.29 -14.76
N PRO A 204 20.85 11.55 -13.52
CA PRO A 204 19.97 11.88 -12.40
C PRO A 204 19.47 13.35 -12.46
N THR A 205 19.19 13.85 -13.66
CA THR A 205 18.78 15.24 -13.90
C THR A 205 17.30 15.33 -14.24
N GLN A 206 16.69 16.48 -13.90
CA GLN A 206 15.29 16.73 -14.21
C GLN A 206 15.04 16.84 -15.73
N GLU A 207 16.02 17.29 -16.50
CA GLU A 207 15.91 17.38 -17.97
C GLU A 207 15.79 16.00 -18.61
N ALA A 208 16.61 15.03 -18.18
CA ALA A 208 16.51 13.65 -18.62
C ALA A 208 15.13 13.04 -18.27
N TYR A 209 14.60 13.35 -17.09
CA TYR A 209 13.25 12.93 -16.70
C TYR A 209 12.16 13.52 -17.60
N LEU A 210 12.24 14.82 -17.92
CA LEU A 210 11.27 15.49 -18.76
C LEU A 210 11.33 15.00 -20.21
N GLU A 211 12.51 14.69 -20.72
CA GLU A 211 12.67 14.11 -22.06
C GLU A 211 12.13 12.67 -22.14
N LEU A 212 12.32 11.88 -21.08
CA LEU A 212 11.68 10.57 -20.96
C LEU A 212 10.15 10.73 -20.94
N CYS A 213 9.60 11.63 -20.12
CA CYS A 213 8.17 11.90 -20.07
C CYS A 213 7.62 12.33 -21.43
N ARG A 214 8.36 13.16 -22.17
CA ARG A 214 7.98 13.60 -23.52
C ARG A 214 7.95 12.43 -24.51
N THR A 215 8.96 11.58 -24.48
CA THR A 215 9.07 10.40 -25.35
C THR A 215 7.95 9.39 -25.08
N MET A 216 7.66 9.15 -23.80
CA MET A 216 6.60 8.23 -23.35
C MET A 216 5.19 8.81 -23.45
N GLY A 217 5.05 10.11 -23.75
CA GLY A 217 3.76 10.79 -23.81
C GLY A 217 3.09 11.01 -22.45
N TRP A 218 3.87 11.04 -21.36
CA TRP A 218 3.36 11.28 -20.01
C TRP A 218 3.14 12.78 -19.76
N ASP A 219 1.88 13.20 -19.62
CA ASP A 219 1.54 14.59 -19.31
C ASP A 219 1.62 14.87 -17.80
N VAL A 220 2.82 15.19 -17.34
CA VAL A 220 3.16 15.48 -15.93
C VAL A 220 2.92 16.93 -15.50
N ARG A 221 2.28 17.76 -16.33
CA ARG A 221 1.99 19.17 -15.98
C ARG A 221 0.93 19.26 -14.88
N HIS A 222 0.92 20.36 -14.12
CA HIS A 222 -0.10 20.62 -13.07
C HIS A 222 -1.55 20.52 -13.54
N LYS A 223 -1.83 20.95 -14.76
CA LYS A 223 -3.15 20.90 -15.41
C LYS A 223 -3.30 19.73 -16.40
N GLY A 224 -2.24 18.93 -16.55
CA GLY A 224 -2.25 17.70 -17.33
C GLY A 224 -3.03 16.58 -16.65
N GLY A 225 -2.95 15.38 -17.21
CA GLY A 225 -3.53 14.17 -16.60
C GLY A 225 -2.79 13.75 -15.33
N GLY A 226 -1.46 13.92 -15.31
CA GLY A 226 -0.59 13.47 -14.25
C GLY A 226 -0.27 11.98 -14.32
N ALA A 227 0.86 11.60 -13.72
CA ALA A 227 1.40 10.25 -13.77
C ALA A 227 1.77 9.73 -12.37
N LEU A 228 1.32 8.52 -12.05
CA LEU A 228 1.63 7.81 -10.82
C LEU A 228 2.57 6.65 -11.14
N PHE A 229 3.79 6.70 -10.63
CA PHE A 229 4.85 5.74 -10.91
C PHE A 229 5.00 4.75 -9.76
N MET A 230 4.99 3.46 -10.06
CA MET A 230 5.33 2.38 -9.14
C MET A 230 6.62 1.72 -9.62
N ASP A 231 7.73 2.21 -9.06
CA ASP A 231 9.06 1.70 -9.37
C ASP A 231 9.43 0.57 -8.40
N GLY A 232 9.72 -0.59 -8.97
CA GLY A 232 10.17 -1.79 -8.28
C GLY A 232 11.28 -2.51 -9.04
N GLY A 233 12.00 -1.82 -9.91
CA GLY A 233 13.07 -2.39 -10.73
C GLY A 233 12.60 -3.13 -11.99
N SER A 234 13.54 -3.81 -12.65
CA SER A 234 13.27 -4.53 -13.91
C SER A 234 12.75 -5.95 -13.66
N ARG A 235 12.27 -6.63 -14.70
CA ARG A 235 11.85 -8.03 -14.62
C ARG A 235 12.92 -8.97 -14.06
N LEU A 236 14.19 -8.75 -14.40
CA LEU A 236 15.32 -9.61 -13.99
C LEU A 236 16.02 -9.10 -12.73
N THR A 237 15.89 -7.80 -12.43
CA THR A 237 16.53 -7.15 -11.28
C THR A 237 15.50 -6.33 -10.51
N PRO A 238 14.53 -6.99 -9.86
CA PRO A 238 13.54 -6.32 -9.04
C PRO A 238 14.19 -5.78 -7.75
N SER A 239 13.70 -4.63 -7.28
CA SER A 239 14.23 -3.93 -6.11
C SER A 239 13.10 -3.31 -5.31
N SER A 240 13.16 -3.39 -3.98
CA SER A 240 12.24 -2.67 -3.09
C SER A 240 12.54 -1.17 -3.01
N GLU A 241 13.77 -0.78 -3.36
CA GLU A 241 14.21 0.59 -3.48
C GLU A 241 14.04 1.13 -4.90
N TYR A 242 13.71 2.42 -4.97
CA TYR A 242 13.61 3.15 -6.23
C TYR A 242 14.96 3.21 -6.94
N ASP A 243 14.92 3.23 -8.27
CA ASP A 243 16.08 3.58 -9.07
C ASP A 243 16.58 4.97 -8.67
N ARG A 244 17.89 5.08 -8.46
CA ARG A 244 18.49 6.30 -7.92
C ARG A 244 18.37 7.46 -8.88
N ALA A 245 18.65 7.23 -10.17
CA ALA A 245 18.64 8.29 -11.17
C ALA A 245 17.21 8.78 -11.43
N PHE A 246 16.28 7.85 -11.60
CA PHE A 246 14.86 8.18 -11.76
C PHE A 246 14.28 8.88 -10.54
N PHE A 247 14.59 8.42 -9.32
CA PHE A 247 14.16 9.09 -8.10
C PHE A 247 14.60 10.55 -8.05
N PHE A 248 15.89 10.84 -8.29
CA PHE A 248 16.40 12.21 -8.30
C PHE A 248 15.86 13.06 -9.45
N GLY A 249 15.74 12.51 -10.66
CA GLY A 249 15.19 13.24 -11.80
C GLY A 249 13.69 13.52 -11.67
N SER A 250 12.94 12.68 -10.93
CA SER A 250 11.49 12.78 -10.80
C SER A 250 10.99 13.96 -9.94
N PHE A 251 11.89 14.65 -9.21
CA PHE A 251 11.57 15.84 -8.43
C PHE A 251 11.25 17.05 -9.32
N PHE A 252 10.09 17.01 -9.95
CA PHE A 252 9.60 18.02 -10.87
C PHE A 252 8.39 18.75 -10.28
N ASN A 253 8.30 20.05 -10.53
CA ASN A 253 7.14 20.85 -10.15
C ASN A 253 5.96 20.61 -11.11
N GLY A 254 5.31 19.46 -10.97
CA GLY A 254 4.18 19.04 -11.79
C GLY A 254 3.22 18.13 -11.02
N ARG A 255 2.38 17.41 -11.77
CA ARG A 255 1.49 16.38 -11.24
C ARG A 255 2.08 15.01 -11.54
N ASN A 256 3.15 14.68 -10.82
CA ASN A 256 3.78 13.37 -10.86
C ASN A 256 4.01 12.87 -9.44
N LYS A 257 3.88 11.57 -9.23
CA LYS A 257 4.13 10.98 -7.92
C LYS A 257 4.75 9.60 -8.04
N LEU A 258 5.77 9.34 -7.21
CA LEU A 258 6.39 8.04 -7.07
C LEU A 258 5.87 7.34 -5.82
N VAL A 259 5.45 6.09 -5.96
CA VAL A 259 4.95 5.24 -4.88
C VAL A 259 5.68 3.90 -4.82
N ARG A 260 5.71 3.31 -3.63
CA ARG A 260 6.38 2.04 -3.35
C ARG A 260 5.67 0.86 -4.04
N PRO A 261 6.41 -0.19 -4.44
CA PRO A 261 5.88 -1.36 -5.14
C PRO A 261 5.17 -2.35 -4.20
N THR A 262 4.21 -1.86 -3.41
CA THR A 262 3.41 -2.66 -2.47
C THR A 262 1.99 -2.10 -2.38
N LEU A 263 1.01 -3.00 -2.29
CA LEU A 263 -0.39 -2.68 -2.01
C LEU A 263 -0.80 -3.07 -0.59
N LEU A 264 0.09 -3.71 0.18
CA LEU A 264 -0.09 -4.00 1.60
C LEU A 264 0.28 -2.78 2.48
N CYS A 265 0.00 -2.91 3.77
CA CYS A 265 0.47 -2.00 4.80
C CYS A 265 0.84 -2.79 6.06
N ASP A 266 1.68 -2.20 6.90
CA ASP A 266 2.01 -2.78 8.20
C ASP A 266 0.78 -2.77 9.11
N GLU A 267 0.72 -3.72 10.04
CA GLU A 267 -0.37 -3.79 10.99
C GLU A 267 -0.45 -2.52 11.84
N PRO A 268 -1.65 -1.91 11.96
CA PRO A 268 -1.80 -0.72 12.78
C PRO A 268 -1.74 -1.06 14.26
N TYR A 269 -1.10 -0.19 15.05
CA TYR A 269 -1.09 -0.30 16.52
C TYR A 269 -1.34 1.04 17.20
N ASP A 270 -1.83 1.00 18.45
CA ASP A 270 -1.96 2.16 19.33
C ASP A 270 -1.50 1.83 20.75
N TYR A 271 -0.24 2.15 21.05
CA TYR A 271 0.33 1.95 22.39
C TYR A 271 -0.24 2.90 23.46
N ASN A 272 -1.07 3.89 23.08
CA ASN A 272 -1.65 4.87 24.00
C ASN A 272 -3.18 4.88 23.95
N ARG A 273 -3.80 3.73 23.69
CA ARG A 273 -5.26 3.57 23.56
C ARG A 273 -6.04 4.11 24.77
N THR A 274 -5.52 3.93 25.98
CA THR A 274 -6.17 4.34 27.24
C THR A 274 -5.70 5.70 27.78
N SER A 275 -4.94 6.47 27.01
CA SER A 275 -4.33 7.73 27.47
C SER A 275 -3.38 7.57 28.67
N SER A 276 -2.77 6.39 28.86
CA SER A 276 -1.78 6.12 29.91
C SER A 276 -0.57 7.05 29.82
N LYS A 277 -0.19 7.45 28.60
CA LYS A 277 0.86 8.44 28.32
C LYS A 277 0.24 9.82 28.11
N VAL A 278 -0.04 10.52 29.20
CA VAL A 278 -0.70 11.86 29.22
C VAL A 278 0.05 12.92 28.42
N ARG A 279 1.38 12.80 28.28
CA ARG A 279 2.23 13.76 27.55
C ARG A 279 2.27 13.57 26.02
N THR A 280 1.48 12.64 25.48
CA THR A 280 1.45 12.38 24.04
C THR A 280 0.85 13.57 23.29
N LYS A 281 1.58 14.11 22.30
CA LYS A 281 1.19 15.32 21.54
C LYS A 281 0.55 15.04 20.17
N GLY A 282 0.36 13.77 19.81
CA GLY A 282 -0.28 13.34 18.56
C GLY A 282 -1.72 12.87 18.75
N PRO A 283 -2.48 12.69 17.66
CA PRO A 283 -3.87 12.25 17.72
C PRO A 283 -4.04 10.86 18.36
N LYS A 284 -5.26 10.60 18.83
CA LYS A 284 -5.70 9.27 19.28
C LYS A 284 -5.74 8.29 18.10
N GLY A 285 -5.70 6.99 18.36
CA GLY A 285 -5.74 5.95 17.32
C GLY A 285 -4.36 5.54 16.81
N GLN A 286 -4.28 5.11 15.55
CA GLN A 286 -3.10 4.49 14.95
C GLN A 286 -1.83 5.35 15.12
N LYS A 287 -0.75 4.75 15.63
CA LYS A 287 0.57 5.39 15.84
C LYS A 287 1.56 5.11 14.73
N ASN A 288 1.30 4.10 13.89
CA ASN A 288 2.02 3.81 12.66
C ASN A 288 1.12 4.08 11.44
N PRO A 289 0.77 5.35 11.12
CA PRO A 289 -0.08 5.64 9.97
C PRO A 289 0.63 5.29 8.65
N ILE A 290 -0.15 4.94 7.63
CA ILE A 290 0.40 4.53 6.31
C ILE A 290 1.30 5.64 5.74
N PRO A 291 2.53 5.36 5.28
CA PRO A 291 3.43 6.37 4.71
C PRO A 291 2.86 7.08 3.46
N ILE A 292 3.26 8.34 3.22
CA ILE A 292 2.74 9.20 2.14
C ILE A 292 3.06 8.69 0.72
N ASN A 293 4.12 7.91 0.58
CA ASN A 293 4.58 7.30 -0.67
C ASN A 293 3.99 5.90 -0.92
N ARG A 294 2.91 5.52 -0.24
CA ARG A 294 2.16 4.30 -0.53
C ARG A 294 1.07 4.57 -1.57
N PHE A 295 0.79 3.59 -2.41
CA PHE A 295 -0.34 3.64 -3.34
C PHE A 295 -1.66 3.75 -2.57
N ASN A 296 -2.60 4.58 -3.05
CA ASN A 296 -3.88 4.84 -2.39
C ASN A 296 -4.91 5.43 -3.36
N ALA A 297 -6.18 5.50 -2.92
CA ALA A 297 -7.29 6.00 -3.72
C ALA A 297 -7.11 7.45 -4.18
N TYR A 298 -6.65 8.34 -3.30
CA TYR A 298 -6.55 9.76 -3.62
C TYR A 298 -5.55 10.00 -4.75
N ASP A 299 -4.34 9.44 -4.62
CA ASP A 299 -3.30 9.62 -5.63
C ASP A 299 -3.67 8.91 -6.94
N ALA A 300 -4.25 7.71 -6.86
CA ALA A 300 -4.72 7.00 -8.05
C ALA A 300 -5.81 7.79 -8.77
N LEU A 301 -6.76 8.42 -8.08
CA LEU A 301 -7.83 9.19 -8.73
C LEU A 301 -7.37 10.57 -9.23
N THR A 302 -6.32 11.15 -8.64
CA THR A 302 -5.82 12.48 -9.04
C THR A 302 -4.80 12.45 -10.18
N HIS A 303 -4.11 11.33 -10.35
CA HIS A 303 -3.19 11.08 -11.48
C HIS A 303 -3.89 10.20 -12.51
N ASP A 304 -3.92 10.63 -13.77
CA ASP A 304 -4.63 9.93 -14.85
C ASP A 304 -4.00 8.57 -15.12
N THR A 305 -2.70 8.53 -15.43
CA THR A 305 -1.97 7.31 -15.81
C THR A 305 -1.27 6.67 -14.61
N LEU A 306 -1.40 5.35 -14.49
CA LEU A 306 -0.67 4.51 -13.54
C LEU A 306 0.39 3.72 -14.30
N ILE A 307 1.67 3.94 -13.97
CA ILE A 307 2.82 3.27 -14.57
C ILE A 307 3.39 2.28 -13.56
N ILE A 308 3.48 1.00 -13.94
CA ILE A 308 4.01 -0.06 -13.09
C ILE A 308 5.16 -0.76 -13.82
N THR A 309 6.27 -0.93 -13.11
CA THR A 309 7.42 -1.69 -13.62
C THR A 309 7.22 -3.20 -13.47
N GLU A 310 7.90 -4.00 -14.31
CA GLU A 310 7.82 -5.47 -14.17
C GLU A 310 8.36 -5.98 -12.82
N GLY A 311 9.36 -5.31 -12.23
CA GLY A 311 9.84 -5.66 -10.90
C GLY A 311 8.84 -5.32 -9.78
N ALA A 312 8.01 -4.29 -9.97
CA ALA A 312 6.88 -4.02 -9.10
C ALA A 312 5.80 -5.10 -9.24
N LEU A 313 5.47 -5.55 -10.47
CA LEU A 313 4.52 -6.65 -10.67
C LEU A 313 4.96 -7.92 -9.90
N MET A 314 6.23 -8.28 -10.00
CA MET A 314 6.77 -9.43 -9.28
C MET A 314 6.60 -9.29 -7.75
N GLN A 315 6.93 -8.13 -7.18
CA GLN A 315 6.78 -7.86 -5.74
C GLN A 315 5.31 -7.95 -5.29
N LEU A 316 4.39 -7.39 -6.09
CA LEU A 316 2.96 -7.47 -5.80
C LEU A 316 2.42 -8.91 -5.87
N GLU A 317 2.86 -9.69 -6.85
CA GLU A 317 2.50 -11.10 -6.98
C GLU A 317 3.03 -11.94 -5.81
N ASP A 318 4.25 -11.65 -5.36
CA ASP A 318 4.90 -12.36 -4.27
C ASP A 318 4.24 -12.06 -2.91
N GLU A 319 4.07 -10.77 -2.57
CA GLU A 319 3.45 -10.36 -1.30
C GLU A 319 1.99 -10.82 -1.20
N MET A 320 1.28 -10.92 -2.34
CA MET A 320 -0.13 -11.33 -2.37
C MET A 320 -0.31 -12.85 -2.47
N TYR A 321 0.75 -13.62 -2.71
CA TYR A 321 0.63 -15.05 -3.00
C TYR A 321 0.01 -15.81 -1.83
N THR A 322 0.57 -15.64 -0.64
CA THR A 322 0.08 -16.25 0.59
C THR A 322 -1.35 -15.79 0.92
N HIS A 323 -1.64 -14.51 0.74
CA HIS A 323 -2.97 -13.94 0.97
C HIS A 323 -4.03 -14.53 0.05
N LYS A 324 -3.75 -14.67 -1.26
CA LYS A 324 -4.73 -15.28 -2.18
C LYS A 324 -4.97 -16.74 -1.88
N LEU A 325 -3.94 -17.51 -1.51
CA LEU A 325 -4.08 -18.92 -1.14
C LEU A 325 -4.87 -19.10 0.16
N ALA A 326 -4.67 -18.21 1.14
CA ALA A 326 -5.42 -18.22 2.40
C ALA A 326 -6.91 -17.90 2.22
N ILE A 327 -7.27 -17.13 1.19
CA ILE A 327 -8.67 -16.81 0.84
C ILE A 327 -9.38 -18.00 0.16
N LEU A 328 -8.64 -18.92 -0.46
CA LEU A 328 -9.24 -20.07 -1.14
C LEU A 328 -9.98 -20.98 -0.15
N PRO A 329 -11.14 -21.53 -0.56
CA PRO A 329 -11.89 -22.46 0.27
C PRO A 329 -11.10 -23.76 0.48
N PRO A 330 -11.36 -24.50 1.57
CA PRO A 330 -10.55 -25.66 1.96
C PRO A 330 -10.49 -26.76 0.88
N HIS A 331 -11.58 -27.00 0.15
CA HIS A 331 -11.64 -28.01 -0.91
C HIS A 331 -10.77 -27.67 -2.14
N ILE A 332 -10.52 -26.38 -2.41
CA ILE A 332 -9.56 -25.95 -3.44
C ILE A 332 -8.15 -25.92 -2.87
N ARG A 333 -7.99 -25.50 -1.60
CA ARG A 333 -6.70 -25.46 -0.93
C ARG A 333 -6.02 -26.83 -0.87
N ALA A 334 -6.79 -27.88 -0.64
CA ALA A 334 -6.32 -29.26 -0.65
C ALA A 334 -5.74 -29.69 -2.02
N GLN A 335 -6.18 -29.07 -3.13
CA GLN A 335 -5.70 -29.37 -4.48
C GLN A 335 -4.45 -28.56 -4.86
N LEU A 336 -3.99 -27.62 -4.04
CA LEU A 336 -2.86 -26.76 -4.38
C LEU A 336 -1.53 -27.53 -4.50
N PRO A 337 -1.18 -28.45 -3.56
CA PRO A 337 0.03 -29.26 -3.71
C PRO A 337 -0.05 -30.16 -4.95
N GLU A 338 -1.21 -30.76 -5.22
CA GLU A 338 -1.43 -31.63 -6.40
C GLU A 338 -1.20 -30.89 -7.72
N ARG A 339 -1.39 -29.57 -7.74
CA ARG A 339 -1.20 -28.70 -8.90
C ARG A 339 0.16 -28.00 -8.94
N GLY A 340 1.06 -28.28 -8.00
CA GLY A 340 2.37 -27.63 -7.90
C GLY A 340 2.32 -26.16 -7.47
N PHE A 341 1.25 -25.74 -6.78
CA PHE A 341 1.09 -24.33 -6.34
C PHE A 341 1.63 -24.09 -4.92
N LEU A 342 2.06 -25.15 -4.23
CA LEU A 342 2.67 -25.08 -2.90
C LEU A 342 4.08 -25.69 -2.87
N ASP A 343 4.71 -25.83 -4.04
CA ASP A 343 6.08 -26.32 -4.14
C ASP A 343 7.02 -25.35 -3.40
N SER A 344 7.81 -25.89 -2.47
CA SER A 344 8.64 -25.09 -1.58
C SER A 344 10.12 -25.22 -1.95
N GLU A 345 10.77 -24.09 -2.19
CA GLU A 345 12.23 -24.03 -2.34
C GLU A 345 12.97 -24.48 -1.07
N VAL A 346 12.39 -24.21 0.10
CA VAL A 346 12.98 -24.55 1.41
C VAL A 346 12.99 -26.07 1.64
N LEU A 347 12.00 -26.78 1.12
CA LEU A 347 11.93 -28.25 1.19
C LEU A 347 12.69 -28.94 0.04
N GLY A 348 13.19 -28.17 -0.92
CA GLY A 348 13.90 -28.69 -2.08
C GLY A 348 13.01 -29.22 -3.21
N ASP A 349 11.71 -28.89 -3.22
CA ASP A 349 10.78 -29.33 -4.27
C ASP A 349 11.11 -28.67 -5.62
N VAL A 350 11.54 -27.41 -5.57
CA VAL A 350 11.85 -26.55 -6.72
C VAL A 350 13.09 -25.70 -6.44
N PRO A 351 13.82 -25.24 -7.47
CA PRO A 351 14.90 -24.28 -7.29
C PRO A 351 14.38 -22.94 -6.73
N PRO A 352 15.22 -22.16 -6.04
CA PRO A 352 14.82 -20.88 -5.47
C PRO A 352 14.19 -19.94 -6.52
N ALA A 353 13.07 -19.35 -6.17
CA ALA A 353 12.36 -18.40 -7.02
C ALA A 353 13.14 -17.09 -7.15
N LEU A 354 12.86 -16.33 -8.20
CA LEU A 354 13.40 -14.98 -8.33
C LEU A 354 12.88 -14.10 -7.19
N GLN A 355 13.80 -13.42 -6.50
CA GLN A 355 13.52 -12.49 -5.41
C GLN A 355 14.04 -11.09 -5.75
N THR A 356 13.72 -10.10 -4.91
CA THR A 356 14.34 -8.77 -5.01
C THR A 356 15.81 -8.83 -4.65
N ILE A 357 16.60 -7.87 -5.14
CA ILE A 357 18.03 -7.75 -4.81
C ILE A 357 18.26 -7.79 -3.30
N GLN A 358 17.43 -7.07 -2.54
CA GLN A 358 17.54 -7.00 -1.09
C GLN A 358 17.23 -8.35 -0.43
N MET A 359 16.25 -9.10 -0.94
CA MET A 359 15.86 -10.38 -0.37
C MET A 359 16.81 -11.51 -0.73
N GLU A 360 17.32 -11.54 -1.96
CA GLU A 360 18.36 -12.47 -2.35
C GLU A 360 19.65 -12.24 -1.53
N ALA A 361 20.03 -10.98 -1.31
CA ALA A 361 21.19 -10.65 -0.47
C ALA A 361 20.99 -11.10 0.99
N ALA A 362 19.78 -10.95 1.54
CA ALA A 362 19.45 -11.42 2.88
C ALA A 362 19.48 -12.96 2.96
N ALA A 363 18.91 -13.67 1.99
CA ALA A 363 18.92 -15.15 1.93
C ALA A 363 20.34 -15.71 1.83
N ARG A 364 21.20 -15.10 1.00
CA ARG A 364 22.63 -15.48 0.91
C ARG A 364 23.39 -15.19 2.21
N THR A 365 23.01 -14.14 2.93
CA THR A 365 23.59 -13.83 4.24
C THR A 365 23.17 -14.88 5.27
N GLU A 366 21.88 -15.25 5.28
CA GLU A 366 21.36 -16.31 6.14
C GLU A 366 22.06 -17.66 5.87
N GLU A 367 22.22 -18.04 4.61
CA GLU A 367 22.95 -19.27 4.21
C GLU A 367 24.39 -19.28 4.73
N ALA A 368 25.09 -18.14 4.66
CA ALA A 368 26.45 -18.01 5.17
C ALA A 368 26.51 -18.07 6.71
N GLU A 369 25.55 -17.45 7.39
CA GLU A 369 25.45 -17.42 8.85
C GLU A 369 24.98 -18.76 9.45
N GLN A 370 24.21 -19.57 8.71
CA GLN A 370 23.66 -20.84 9.18
C GLN A 370 24.72 -21.78 9.80
N VAL A 371 25.93 -21.82 9.21
CA VAL A 371 27.03 -22.70 9.65
C VAL A 371 27.46 -22.41 11.08
N MET A 372 27.35 -21.16 11.55
CA MET A 372 27.81 -20.78 12.89
C MET A 372 26.98 -21.40 14.02
N TYR A 373 25.74 -21.83 13.73
CA TYR A 373 24.84 -22.41 14.73
C TYR A 373 25.06 -23.91 14.96
N ALA A 374 25.84 -24.60 14.12
CA ALA A 374 26.05 -26.04 14.20
C ALA A 374 26.54 -26.56 15.59
N PRO A 375 27.49 -25.92 16.30
CA PRO A 375 27.98 -26.44 17.59
C PRO A 375 27.05 -26.15 18.77
N TYR A 376 26.09 -25.22 18.65
CA TYR A 376 25.29 -24.77 19.78
C TYR A 376 23.97 -25.54 19.95
N TYR A 377 23.46 -25.58 21.18
CA TYR A 377 22.19 -26.26 21.49
C TYR A 377 20.97 -25.44 21.04
N ASP A 378 21.07 -24.12 21.10
CA ASP A 378 20.08 -23.14 20.65
C ASP A 378 20.12 -22.90 19.13
N ASN A 379 20.51 -23.92 18.36
CA ASN A 379 20.51 -23.86 16.91
C ASN A 379 19.07 -23.67 16.37
N PRO A 380 18.77 -22.53 15.73
CA PRO A 380 17.42 -22.24 15.25
C PRO A 380 16.97 -23.13 14.08
N TYR A 381 17.91 -23.75 13.35
CA TYR A 381 17.64 -24.63 12.22
C TYR A 381 17.40 -26.09 12.64
N HIS A 382 17.91 -26.48 13.82
CA HIS A 382 17.70 -27.80 14.42
C HIS A 382 17.36 -27.68 15.91
N PRO A 383 16.26 -27.01 16.27
CA PRO A 383 15.89 -26.81 17.66
C PRO A 383 15.48 -28.13 18.30
N TRP A 384 15.81 -28.30 19.58
CA TRP A 384 15.43 -29.49 20.37
C TRP A 384 15.80 -30.83 19.71
N LYS A 385 16.96 -30.91 19.07
CA LYS A 385 17.41 -32.10 18.30
C LYS A 385 17.41 -33.42 19.11
N ASP A 386 17.57 -33.33 20.43
CA ASP A 386 17.64 -34.45 21.37
C ASP A 386 16.26 -34.82 21.97
N GLU A 387 15.17 -34.22 21.49
CA GLU A 387 13.83 -34.43 22.03
C GLU A 387 13.34 -35.87 21.93
N GLY A 388 13.65 -36.56 20.84
CA GLY A 388 13.32 -37.99 20.70
C GLY A 388 14.09 -38.91 21.66
N GLU A 389 15.20 -38.46 22.23
CA GLU A 389 16.03 -39.21 23.20
C GLU A 389 15.77 -38.80 24.65
N ALA A 390 14.98 -37.75 24.88
CA ALA A 390 14.76 -37.18 26.19
C ALA A 390 13.80 -38.02 27.04
N SER A 391 14.06 -38.05 28.35
CA SER A 391 13.17 -38.60 29.37
C SER A 391 12.74 -37.50 30.33
N TYR A 392 11.49 -37.57 30.79
CA TYR A 392 10.89 -36.56 31.66
C TYR A 392 10.60 -37.17 33.02
N ALA A 393 11.13 -36.57 34.07
CA ALA A 393 10.90 -36.98 35.45
C ALA A 393 10.18 -35.88 36.22
N ILE A 394 9.25 -36.28 37.07
CA ILE A 394 8.52 -35.37 37.96
C ILE A 394 9.26 -35.41 39.30
N ASP A 395 9.87 -34.29 39.67
CA ASP A 395 10.44 -34.10 40.99
C ASP A 395 9.36 -33.53 41.92
N ALA A 396 8.77 -34.41 42.72
CA ALA A 396 7.70 -34.02 43.65
C ALA A 396 8.20 -33.14 44.82
N VAL A 397 9.50 -33.14 45.11
CA VAL A 397 10.08 -32.31 46.18
C VAL A 397 10.26 -30.88 45.69
N GLU A 398 10.78 -30.72 44.46
CA GLU A 398 10.90 -29.39 43.83
C GLU A 398 9.58 -28.92 43.20
N GLY A 399 8.60 -29.81 43.00
CA GLY A 399 7.35 -29.50 42.32
C GLY A 399 7.55 -29.17 40.83
N THR A 400 8.60 -29.72 40.20
CA THR A 400 8.98 -29.42 38.81
C THR A 400 8.99 -30.66 37.94
N VAL A 401 8.79 -30.45 36.63
CA VAL A 401 9.08 -31.45 35.60
C VAL A 401 10.46 -31.16 35.05
N GLN A 402 11.35 -32.13 35.11
CA GLN A 402 12.74 -31.99 34.69
C GLN A 402 13.02 -32.89 33.49
N ARG A 403 13.82 -32.37 32.55
CA ARG A 403 14.22 -33.07 31.32
C ARG A 403 15.59 -33.69 31.50
N TYR A 404 15.73 -34.94 31.10
CA TYR A 404 16.96 -35.72 31.20
C TYR A 404 17.35 -36.35 29.88
N VAL A 405 18.61 -36.21 29.48
CA VAL A 405 19.20 -36.93 28.34
C VAL A 405 20.40 -37.69 28.84
N LYS A 406 20.45 -39.01 28.59
CA LYS A 406 21.49 -39.91 29.12
C LYS A 406 21.69 -39.72 30.64
N SER A 407 20.57 -39.62 31.37
CA SER A 407 20.52 -39.45 32.82
C SER A 407 21.13 -38.14 33.35
N ARG A 408 21.39 -37.15 32.48
CA ARG A 408 21.81 -35.80 32.89
C ARG A 408 20.65 -34.83 32.74
N LYS A 409 20.41 -34.01 33.77
CA LYS A 409 19.41 -32.94 33.72
C LYS A 409 19.83 -31.93 32.64
N THR A 410 19.00 -31.76 31.62
CA THR A 410 19.20 -30.81 30.51
C THR A 410 18.21 -29.66 30.54
N SER A 411 17.11 -29.77 31.31
CA SER A 411 16.20 -28.65 31.55
C SER A 411 16.89 -27.54 32.35
N TRP A 412 16.63 -26.29 31.99
CA TRP A 412 17.09 -25.11 32.69
C TRP A 412 16.03 -24.57 33.65
N VAL A 413 16.41 -24.30 34.91
CA VAL A 413 15.54 -23.61 35.87
C VAL A 413 15.63 -22.11 35.59
N MET A 414 14.52 -21.51 35.17
CA MET A 414 14.48 -20.08 34.85
C MET A 414 14.76 -19.25 36.10
N LEU A 415 15.69 -18.30 36.00
CA LEU A 415 15.99 -17.38 37.10
C LEU A 415 14.77 -16.47 37.32
N SER A 416 14.34 -16.35 38.57
CA SER A 416 13.17 -15.57 38.99
C SER A 416 13.54 -14.33 39.78
#